data_AF-X1PIF8-F1
#
_entry.id   AF-X1PIF8-F1
#
_cell.length_a   1.000
_cell.length_b   1.000
_cell.length_c   1.000
_cell.angle_alpha   90.00
_cell.angle_beta   90.00
_cell.angle_gamma   90.00
#
_symmetry.space_group_name_H-M   'P 1'
#
loop_
_entity.id
_entity.type
_entity.pdbx_description
1 polymer ?
#
loop_
_entity_poly.entity_id
_entity_poly.type
_entity_poly.pdbx_seq_one_letter_code
_entity_poly.pdbx_strand_id
1 'polypeptide(L)' 'SVLGIFATRNINLTKLESRPSKNKAWEYIFYVDFESRLGSKVYQEALGELTREAAFVKILGSYPQWEQQSG' A
#
# COMPACT_ATOMS: atom_id res chain seq x y z
N SER A 1 13.57 -1.14 -1.99
CA SER A 1 12.51 -2.06 -2.48
C SER A 1 11.16 -1.42 -2.22
N VAL A 2 10.14 -1.69 -3.03
CA VAL A 2 8.81 -1.05 -2.90
C VAL A 2 8.19 -1.27 -1.51
N LEU A 3 8.30 -2.47 -0.94
CA LEU A 3 7.79 -2.75 0.41
C LEU A 3 8.57 -2.03 1.52
N GLY A 4 9.84 -1.68 1.27
CA GLY A 4 10.67 -0.94 2.22
C GLY A 4 10.16 0.47 2.50
N ILE A 5 9.37 1.05 1.58
CA ILE A 5 8.76 2.38 1.73
C ILE A 5 7.84 2.43 2.97
N PHE A 6 7.09 1.35 3.20
CA PHE A 6 6.20 1.22 4.35
C PHE A 6 6.98 0.90 5.64
N ALA A 7 7.92 -0.04 5.56
CA ALA A 7 8.70 -0.49 6.71
C ALA A 7 9.53 0.64 7.34
N THR A 8 10.20 1.46 6.51
CA THR A 8 11.03 2.60 6.97
C THR A 8 10.22 3.72 7.62
N ARG A 9 8.89 3.73 7.41
CA ARG A 9 7.96 4.73 7.95
C ARG A 9 7.08 4.19 9.07
N ASN A 10 7.32 2.96 9.52
CA ASN A 10 6.50 2.29 10.51
C ASN A 10 5.00 2.25 10.12
N ILE A 11 4.72 2.07 8.82
CA ILE A 11 3.36 1.91 8.31
C ILE A 11 3.00 0.42 8.38
N ASN A 12 1.92 0.11 9.08
CA ASN A 12 1.44 -1.25 9.22
C ASN A 12 0.74 -1.71 7.94
N LEU A 13 1.08 -2.91 7.45
CA LEU A 13 0.40 -3.55 6.32
C LEU A 13 -0.61 -4.56 6.87
N THR A 14 -1.88 -4.42 6.50
CA THR A 14 -2.94 -5.35 6.90
C THR A 14 -3.23 -6.40 5.82
N LYS A 15 -2.74 -6.16 4.60
CA LYS A 15 -2.83 -7.11 3.49
C LYS A 15 -1.65 -6.95 2.53
N LEU A 16 -1.12 -8.08 2.05
CA LEU A 16 -0.12 -8.13 0.98
C LEU A 16 -0.35 -9.38 0.13
N GLU A 17 -0.82 -9.20 -1.11
CA GLU A 17 -1.03 -10.29 -2.07
C GLU A 17 -0.33 -10.00 -3.40
N SER A 18 0.37 -10.98 -3.95
CA SER A 18 0.92 -10.92 -5.31
C SER A 18 0.03 -11.69 -6.29
N ARG A 19 -0.22 -11.12 -7.47
CA ARG A 19 -0.91 -11.79 -8.58
C ARG A 19 -0.05 -11.67 -9.84
N PRO A 20 0.03 -12.72 -10.68
CA PRO A 20 0.67 -12.59 -11.98
C PRO A 20 -0.09 -11.56 -12.84
N SER A 21 0.65 -10.72 -13.54
CA SER A 21 0.10 -9.77 -14.50
C SER A 21 -0.59 -10.53 -15.63
N LYS A 22 -1.81 -10.12 -15.97
CA LYS A 22 -2.54 -10.69 -17.12
C LYS A 22 -1.97 -10.24 -18.46
N ASN A 23 -1.24 -9.11 -18.48
CA ASN A 23 -0.80 -8.47 -19.71
C ASN A 23 0.58 -8.94 -20.17
N LYS A 24 1.40 -9.50 -19.26
CA LYS A 24 2.77 -9.92 -19.58
C LYS A 24 3.23 -11.05 -18.66
N ALA A 25 3.83 -12.07 -19.26
CA ALA A 25 4.43 -13.16 -18.50
C ALA A 25 5.53 -12.62 -17.56
N TRP A 26 5.63 -13.19 -16.36
CA TRP A 26 6.65 -12.89 -15.35
C TRP A 26 6.59 -11.52 -14.66
N GLU A 27 5.58 -10.70 -14.96
CA GLU A 27 5.29 -9.51 -14.18
C GLU A 27 4.33 -9.84 -13.04
N TYR A 28 4.52 -9.20 -11.88
CA TYR A 28 3.66 -9.37 -10.72
C TYR A 28 3.04 -8.03 -10.34
N ILE A 29 1.76 -8.06 -9.98
CA ILE A 29 1.04 -6.94 -9.39
C ILE A 29 0.84 -7.26 -7.91
N PHE A 30 1.14 -6.29 -7.05
CA PHE A 30 0.90 -6.38 -5.63
C PHE A 30 -0.36 -5.60 -5.24
N TYR A 31 -1.22 -6.25 -4.47
CA TYR A 31 -2.33 -5.63 -3.77
C TYR A 31 -1.94 -5.47 -2.31
N VAL A 32 -2.03 -4.23 -1.82
CA VAL A 32 -1.57 -3.86 -0.48
C VAL A 32 -2.64 -3.03 0.21
N ASP A 33 -3.03 -3.46 1.41
CA ASP A 33 -3.79 -2.63 2.34
C ASP A 33 -2.87 -2.24 3.48
N PHE A 34 -2.95 -0.98 3.92
CA PHE A 34 -2.10 -0.43 4.97
C PHE A 34 -2.83 0.60 5.82
N GLU A 35 -2.39 0.75 7.06
CA GLU A 35 -2.98 1.66 8.03
C GLU A 35 -2.26 3.01 8.00
N SER A 36 -3.02 4.08 7.76
CA SER A 36 -2.53 5.45 7.88
C SER A 36 -3.68 6.43 7.95
N ARG A 37 -3.48 7.54 8.68
CA ARG A 37 -4.40 8.68 8.60
C ARG A 37 -4.29 9.32 7.22
N LEU A 38 -5.44 9.48 6.55
CA LEU A 38 -5.53 10.20 5.29
C LEU A 38 -5.01 11.63 5.42
N GLY A 39 -4.21 12.06 4.45
CA GLY A 39 -3.63 13.40 4.40
C GLY A 39 -2.51 13.65 5.41
N SER A 40 -2.11 12.66 6.22
CA SER A 40 -0.93 12.79 7.07
C SER A 40 0.34 12.94 6.23
N LYS A 41 1.37 13.56 6.80
CA LYS A 41 2.69 13.71 6.14
C LYS A 41 3.27 12.34 5.73
N VAL A 42 3.20 11.36 6.63
CA VAL A 42 3.68 9.99 6.38
C VAL A 42 2.96 9.35 5.21
N TYR A 43 1.63 9.49 5.11
CA TYR A 43 0.84 9.03 3.97
C TYR A 43 1.29 9.66 2.65
N GLN A 44 1.43 10.98 2.63
CA GLN A 44 1.80 11.71 1.41
C GLN A 44 3.21 11.35 0.94
N GLU A 45 4.16 11.24 1.86
CA GLU A 45 5.54 10.84 1.55
C GLU A 45 5.61 9.41 1.02
N ALA A 46 4.88 8.47 1.64
CA ALA A 46 4.83 7.08 1.19
C ALA A 46 4.22 6.96 -0.22
N LEU A 47 3.11 7.64 -0.50
CA LEU A 47 2.51 7.65 -1.84
C LEU A 47 3.41 8.31 -2.89
N GLY A 48 4.08 9.40 -2.51
CA GLY A 48 5.02 10.08 -3.38
C GLY A 48 6.20 9.17 -3.76
N GLU A 49 6.74 8.42 -2.82
CA GLU A 49 7.82 7.46 -3.09
C GLU A 49 7.34 6.24 -3.87
N LEU A 50 6.15 5.70 -3.55
CA LEU A 50 5.55 4.59 -4.30
C LEU A 50 5.42 4.94 -5.79
N THR A 51 4.94 6.14 -6.10
CA THR A 51 4.75 6.59 -7.48
C THR A 51 6.08 6.78 -8.23
N ARG A 52 7.19 7.01 -7.51
CA ARG A 52 8.54 7.11 -8.11
C ARG A 52 9.19 5.74 -8.32
N GLU A 53 9.03 4.83 -7.37
CA GLU A 53 9.74 3.54 -7.33
C GLU A 53 9.00 2.43 -8.08
N ALA A 54 7.66 2.45 -8.12
CA ALA A 54 6.87 1.43 -8.79
C ALA A 54 6.54 1.85 -10.23
N ALA A 55 6.64 0.90 -11.16
CA ALA A 55 6.31 1.13 -12.57
C ALA A 55 4.83 1.55 -12.80
N PHE A 56 3.95 1.16 -11.88
CA PHE A 56 2.54 1.52 -11.90
C PHE A 56 1.99 1.50 -10.47
N VAL A 57 1.21 2.53 -10.12
CA VAL A 57 0.48 2.61 -8.86
C VAL A 57 -0.97 2.98 -9.16
N LYS A 58 -1.90 2.24 -8.57
CA LYS A 58 -3.34 2.57 -8.58
C LYS A 58 -3.87 2.57 -7.17
N ILE A 59 -4.36 3.71 -6.73
CA ILE A 59 -5.07 3.84 -5.45
C ILE A 59 -6.52 3.40 -5.68
N LEU A 60 -6.95 2.34 -4.97
CA LEU A 60 -8.32 1.82 -5.07
C LEU A 60 -9.30 2.56 -4.16
N GLY A 61 -8.80 3.29 -3.18
CA GLY A 61 -9.58 4.10 -2.26
C GLY A 61 -9.04 4.01 -0.84
N SER A 62 -9.84 4.53 0.08
CA SER A 62 -9.58 4.51 1.51
C SER A 62 -10.90 4.27 2.24
N TYR A 63 -10.87 3.50 3.30
CA TYR A 63 -12.05 3.14 4.07
C TYR A 63 -11.74 3.24 5.58
N PRO A 64 -12.74 3.50 6.43
CA PRO A 64 -12.56 3.45 7.88
C PRO A 64 -12.08 2.06 8.30
N GLN A 65 -11.11 2.01 9.21
CA GLN A 65 -10.73 0.76 9.85
C GLN A 65 -11.89 0.24 10.68
N TRP A 66 -12.11 -1.07 10.64
CA TRP A 66 -13.10 -1.69 11.52
C TRP A 66 -12.60 -1.63 12.96
N GLU A 67 -13.38 -1.04 13.86
CA GLU A 67 -13.12 -1.05 15.29
C GLU A 67 -13.86 -2.23 15.92
N GLN A 68 -13.11 -3.17 16.51
CA GLN A 68 -13.70 -4.22 17.32
C GLN A 68 -14.27 -3.58 18.59
N GLN A 69 -15.60 -3.61 18.76
CA GLN A 69 -16.21 -3.26 20.04
C GLN A 69 -15.65 -4.17 21.12
N SER A 70 -14.79 -3.61 21.95
CA SER A 70 -14.35 -4.23 23.19
C SER A 70 -15.51 -4.09 24.17
N GLY A 71 -16.34 -5.13 24.27
CA GLY A 71 -17.39 -5.23 25.29
C GLY A 71 -16.81 -5.42 26.68
#